data_AF-A0A6L8U2A8-F1
#
_entry.id   AF-A0A6L8U2A8-F1
#
_cell.length_a   1.000
_cell.length_b   1.000
_cell.length_c   1.000
_cell.angle_alpha   90.00
_cell.angle_beta   90.00
_cell.angle_gamma   90.00
#
_symmetry.space_group_name_H-M   'P 1'
#
loop_
_entity.id
_entity.type
_entity.pdbx_description
1 polymer ?
#
loop_
_entity_poly.entity_id
_entity_poly.type
_entity_poly.pdbx_seq_one_letter_code
_entity_poly.pdbx_strand_id
1 'polypeptide(L)'
;MNYELLIDSYKKKGNITLIDKKNKKSYITYVKDFEDGGITNDFDGGINFQPVSYYSEMEMEYMIGFFNPYQLKNHVASAQFINSVPKYIENKSKVENLAKTLTETDNPVLMLIKLKN
;
A
#
# COMPACT_ATOMS: atom_id res chain seq x y z
N MET A 1 -12.19 14.60 -8.33
CA MET A 1 -10.83 14.30 -7.83
C MET A 1 -10.50 15.29 -6.72
N ASN A 2 -10.70 14.87 -5.46
CA ASN A 2 -10.45 15.63 -4.25
C ASN A 2 -9.00 15.52 -3.79
N TYR A 3 -8.25 14.52 -4.26
CA TYR A 3 -6.85 14.33 -3.85
C TYR A 3 -5.86 14.56 -5.00
N GLU A 4 -4.63 14.94 -4.64
CA GLU A 4 -3.46 14.93 -5.52
C GLU A 4 -2.39 14.04 -4.91
N LEU A 5 -1.75 13.22 -5.73
CA LEU A 5 -0.67 12.33 -5.32
C LEU A 5 0.63 12.80 -5.97
N LEU A 6 1.64 13.04 -5.15
CA LEU A 6 3.00 13.35 -5.58
C LEU A 6 3.93 12.25 -5.06
N ILE A 7 4.70 11.66 -5.97
CA ILE A 7 5.75 10.70 -5.65
C ILE A 7 7.05 11.27 -6.19
N ASP A 8 7.98 11.57 -5.30
CA ASP A 8 9.26 12.17 -5.65
C ASP A 8 10.40 11.47 -4.92
N SER A 9 11.63 11.69 -5.42
CA SER A 9 12.82 11.22 -4.73
C SER A 9 13.93 12.26 -4.79
N TYR A 10 14.64 12.42 -3.69
CA TYR A 10 15.78 13.30 -3.56
C TYR A 10 16.90 12.61 -2.77
N LYS A 11 18.13 12.59 -3.31
CA LYS A 11 19.30 11.94 -2.68
C LYS A 11 19.02 10.51 -2.22
N LYS A 12 18.35 9.70 -3.06
CA LYS A 12 17.94 8.31 -2.77
C LYS A 12 16.96 8.15 -1.60
N LYS A 13 16.24 9.21 -1.22
CA LYS A 13 15.11 9.15 -0.29
C LYS A 13 13.85 9.47 -1.05
N GLY A 14 12.88 8.58 -1.00
CA GLY A 14 11.57 8.74 -1.59
C GLY A 14 10.61 9.47 -0.66
N ASN A 15 9.66 10.19 -1.24
CA ASN A 15 8.52 10.75 -0.53
C ASN A 15 7.24 10.37 -1.29
N ILE A 16 6.19 10.08 -0.54
CA ILE A 16 4.83 9.98 -1.08
C ILE A 16 4.01 11.03 -0.34
N THR A 17 3.50 12.00 -1.10
CA THR A 17 2.68 13.10 -0.58
C THR A 17 1.27 13.01 -1.14
N LEU A 18 0.27 12.97 -0.26
CA LEU A 18 -1.14 13.07 -0.59
C LEU A 18 -1.66 14.46 -0.17
N ILE A 19 -2.24 15.20 -1.11
CA ILE A 19 -2.80 16.54 -0.87
C ILE A 19 -4.30 16.47 -1.01
N ASP A 20 -5.02 16.84 0.04
CA ASP A 20 -6.47 17.04 0.01
C ASP A 20 -6.78 18.44 -0.54
N LYS A 21 -7.38 18.49 -1.73
CA LYS A 21 -7.69 19.74 -2.46
C LYS A 21 -8.81 20.54 -1.81
N LYS A 22 -9.66 19.92 -0.99
CA LYS A 22 -10.81 20.55 -0.34
C LYS A 22 -10.39 21.33 0.90
N ASN A 23 -9.62 20.70 1.79
CA ASN A 23 -9.17 21.35 3.03
C ASN A 23 -7.71 21.87 2.98
N LYS A 24 -7.01 21.65 1.87
CA LYS A 24 -5.61 22.06 1.63
C LYS A 24 -4.59 21.43 2.59
N LYS A 25 -4.93 20.30 3.23
CA LYS A 25 -3.99 19.54 4.06
C LYS A 25 -3.14 18.62 3.20
N SER A 26 -1.88 18.45 3.59
CA SER A 26 -0.97 17.46 3.02
C SER A 26 -0.59 16.41 4.04
N TYR A 27 -0.41 15.18 3.56
CA TYR A 27 0.07 14.03 4.31
C TYR A 27 1.30 13.50 3.58
N ILE A 28 2.40 13.32 4.31
CA ILE A 28 3.66 12.85 3.73
C ILE A 28 4.14 11.59 4.46
N THR A 29 4.61 10.61 3.69
CA THR A 29 5.41 9.50 4.21
C THR A 29 6.77 9.49 3.54
N TYR A 30 7.79 9.17 4.33
CA TYR A 30 9.17 9.06 3.87
C TYR A 30 9.50 7.60 3.59
N VAL A 31 10.02 7.35 2.40
CA VAL A 31 10.30 6.02 1.89
C VAL A 31 11.82 5.90 1.72
N LYS A 32 12.44 4.96 2.44
CA LYS A 32 13.90 4.76 2.40
C LYS A 32 14.34 4.22 1.04
N ASP A 33 13.59 3.25 0.53
CA ASP A 33 13.68 2.69 -0.81
C ASP A 33 12.27 2.32 -1.29
N PHE A 34 12.04 2.44 -2.59
CA PHE A 34 10.76 2.12 -3.22
C PHE A 34 10.67 0.66 -3.66
N GLU A 35 11.63 -0.21 -3.27
CA GLU A 35 11.55 -1.64 -3.54
C GLU A 35 10.73 -2.35 -2.46
N ASP A 36 10.96 -2.00 -1.19
CA ASP A 36 10.27 -2.61 -0.04
C ASP A 36 9.49 -1.58 0.83
N GLY A 37 9.62 -0.29 0.51
CA GLY A 37 8.95 0.80 1.22
C GLY A 37 7.62 1.26 0.60
N GLY A 38 6.89 2.10 1.34
CA GLY A 38 5.61 2.65 0.88
C GLY A 38 4.82 3.29 2.02
N ILE A 39 3.52 3.48 1.80
CA ILE A 39 2.57 3.84 2.85
C ILE A 39 2.36 2.60 3.74
N THR A 40 2.65 2.73 5.04
CA THR A 40 2.48 1.63 6.00
C THR A 40 1.05 1.08 5.98
N ASN A 41 0.92 -0.23 5.83
CA ASN A 41 -0.38 -0.90 5.92
C ASN A 41 -0.67 -1.32 7.37
N ASP A 42 -1.31 -0.42 8.11
CA ASP A 42 -1.78 -0.64 9.48
C ASP A 42 -3.19 -1.27 9.55
N PHE A 43 -3.84 -1.50 8.41
CA PHE A 43 -5.21 -2.02 8.33
C PHE A 43 -5.27 -3.53 8.56
N ASP A 44 -4.53 -4.29 7.76
CA ASP A 44 -4.48 -5.76 7.83
C ASP A 44 -3.06 -6.30 8.06
N GLY A 45 -2.07 -5.40 8.15
CA GLY A 45 -0.67 -5.73 8.38
C GLY A 45 0.03 -6.30 7.15
N GLY A 46 -0.60 -6.28 5.97
CA GLY A 46 -0.03 -6.75 4.72
C GLY A 46 1.12 -5.88 4.18
N ILE A 47 1.42 -6.04 2.89
CA ILE A 47 2.48 -5.30 2.20
C ILE A 47 2.23 -3.79 2.28
N ASN A 48 3.29 -3.00 2.48
CA ASN A 48 3.22 -1.54 2.41
C ASN A 48 2.71 -1.11 1.03
N PHE A 49 1.83 -0.12 0.99
CA PHE A 49 1.22 0.31 -0.26
C PHE A 49 2.10 1.29 -1.00
N GLN A 50 2.49 0.93 -2.21
CA GLN A 50 3.15 1.82 -3.15
C GLN A 50 2.17 2.22 -4.26
N PRO A 51 1.69 3.48 -4.27
CA PRO A 51 0.82 3.93 -5.32
C PRO A 51 1.62 4.08 -6.63
N VAL A 52 1.01 3.65 -7.73
CA VAL A 52 1.54 3.83 -9.09
C VAL A 52 0.57 4.62 -9.97
N SER A 53 -0.71 4.65 -9.60
CA SER A 53 -1.72 5.39 -10.33
C SER A 53 -2.88 5.78 -9.42
N TYR A 54 -3.75 6.62 -9.97
CA TYR A 54 -4.95 7.10 -9.34
C TYR A 54 -6.12 6.92 -10.31
N TYR A 55 -7.28 6.53 -9.78
CA TYR A 55 -8.49 6.28 -10.55
C TYR A 55 -9.71 6.84 -9.82
N SER A 56 -10.68 7.37 -10.56
CA SER A 56 -11.94 7.85 -9.99
C SER A 56 -13.14 7.41 -10.82
N GLU A 57 -14.16 6.86 -10.15
CA GLU A 57 -15.42 6.41 -10.76
C GLU A 57 -16.58 6.63 -9.78
N MET A 58 -17.71 7.14 -10.28
CA MET A 58 -18.94 7.31 -9.49
C MET A 58 -18.71 7.97 -8.11
N GLU A 59 -17.98 9.09 -8.09
CA GLU A 59 -17.60 9.84 -6.88
C GLU A 59 -16.69 9.11 -5.88
N MET A 60 -16.20 7.92 -6.23
CA MET A 60 -15.20 7.19 -5.46
C MET A 60 -13.82 7.41 -6.06
N GLU A 61 -12.84 7.57 -5.18
CA GLU A 61 -11.45 7.81 -5.54
C GLU A 61 -10.59 6.65 -5.03
N TYR A 62 -9.72 6.17 -5.90
CA TYR A 62 -8.88 5.01 -5.66
C TYR A 62 -7.42 5.33 -5.93
N MET A 63 -6.55 4.86 -5.07
CA MET A 63 -5.13 4.70 -5.40
C MET A 63 -4.91 3.25 -5.84
N ILE A 64 -4.11 3.10 -6.88
CA ILE A 64 -3.76 1.83 -7.49
C ILE A 64 -2.30 1.54 -7.16
N GLY A 65 -2.02 0.30 -6.77
CA GLY A 65 -0.68 -0.23 -6.55
C GLY A 65 -0.61 -1.70 -6.97
N PHE A 66 0.59 -2.24 -7.01
CA PHE A 66 0.84 -3.65 -7.30
C PHE A 66 1.88 -4.21 -6.34
N PHE A 67 1.82 -5.52 -6.09
CA PHE A 67 2.91 -6.24 -5.45
C PHE A 67 3.12 -7.58 -6.15
N ASN A 68 4.35 -8.07 -6.14
CA ASN A 68 4.66 -9.39 -6.65
C ASN A 68 4.34 -10.46 -5.58
N PRO A 69 3.85 -11.64 -5.98
CA PRO A 69 3.56 -12.74 -5.05
C PRO A 69 4.72 -13.13 -4.12
N TYR A 70 5.95 -13.14 -4.63
CA TYR A 70 7.13 -13.45 -3.81
C TYR A 70 7.32 -12.44 -2.66
N GLN A 71 7.01 -11.16 -2.88
CA GLN A 71 7.09 -10.12 -1.85
C GLN A 71 6.09 -10.41 -0.73
N LEU A 72 4.85 -10.76 -1.08
CA LEU A 72 3.82 -11.10 -0.10
C LEU A 72 4.20 -12.34 0.73
N LYS A 73 4.73 -13.39 0.10
CA LYS A 73 5.18 -14.59 0.81
C LYS A 73 6.32 -14.28 1.78
N ASN A 74 7.32 -13.52 1.33
CA ASN A 74 8.43 -13.09 2.18
C ASN A 74 7.94 -12.26 3.37
N HIS A 75 6.99 -11.34 3.14
CA HIS A 75 6.42 -10.50 4.19
C HIS A 75 5.65 -11.33 5.23
N VAL A 76 4.77 -12.24 4.81
CA VAL A 76 3.98 -13.08 5.73
C VAL A 76 4.87 -13.99 6.59
N ALA A 77 6.03 -14.41 6.07
CA ALA A 77 7.03 -15.17 6.83
C ALA A 77 7.90 -14.30 7.76
N SER A 78 7.82 -12.97 7.65
CA SER A 78 8.68 -12.05 8.41
C SER A 78 8.25 -11.89 9.86
N ALA A 79 9.21 -11.58 10.73
CA ALA A 79 8.93 -11.20 12.12
C ALA A 79 8.05 -9.94 12.21
N GLN A 80 8.12 -9.03 11.23
CA GLN A 80 7.29 -7.83 11.18
C GLN A 80 5.82 -8.19 11.03
N PHE A 81 5.48 -9.09 10.11
CA PHE A 81 4.10 -9.55 9.93
C PHE A 81 3.63 -10.39 11.12
N ILE A 82 4.43 -11.37 11.56
CA ILE A 82 4.05 -12.27 12.66
C ILE A 82 3.69 -11.47 13.92
N ASN A 83 4.53 -10.48 14.27
CA ASN A 83 4.36 -9.68 15.47
C ASN A 83 3.42 -8.47 15.28
N SER A 84 2.88 -8.22 14.08
CA SER A 84 1.99 -7.09 13.84
C SER A 84 0.63 -7.27 14.51
N VAL A 85 0.07 -6.18 15.03
CA VAL A 85 -1.31 -6.11 15.52
C VAL A 85 -2.05 -5.08 14.67
N PRO A 86 -2.58 -5.48 13.50
CA PRO A 86 -3.24 -4.55 12.61
C PRO A 86 -4.62 -4.17 13.14
N LYS A 87 -5.18 -3.08 12.62
CA LYS A 87 -6.48 -2.55 13.04
C LYS A 87 -7.63 -3.54 12.84
N TYR A 88 -7.55 -4.38 11.80
CA TYR A 88 -8.54 -5.39 11.46
C TYR A 88 -7.89 -6.78 11.47
N ILE A 89 -7.88 -7.42 12.64
CA ILE A 89 -7.21 -8.71 12.88
C ILE A 89 -7.78 -9.81 11.97
N GLU A 90 -9.10 -9.79 11.72
CA GLU A 90 -9.76 -10.73 10.81
C GLU A 90 -9.21 -10.65 9.39
N ASN A 91 -8.75 -9.48 8.94
CA ASN A 91 -8.18 -9.30 7.61
C ASN A 91 -6.73 -9.80 7.52
N LYS A 92 -5.99 -9.84 8.65
CA LYS A 92 -4.64 -10.44 8.70
C LYS A 92 -4.66 -11.90 8.23
N SER A 93 -5.65 -12.67 8.67
CA SER A 93 -5.79 -14.07 8.22
C SER A 93 -6.11 -14.20 6.73
N LYS A 94 -6.80 -13.23 6.12
CA LYS A 94 -7.05 -13.20 4.67
C LYS A 94 -5.77 -12.93 3.89
N VAL A 95 -4.88 -12.08 4.40
CA VAL A 95 -3.55 -11.84 3.81
C VAL A 95 -2.72 -13.13 3.81
N GLU A 96 -2.72 -13.87 4.92
CA GLU A 96 -2.04 -15.18 5.01
C GLU A 96 -2.61 -16.19 4.01
N ASN A 97 -3.94 -16.25 3.90
CA ASN A 97 -4.60 -17.16 2.96
C ASN A 97 -4.29 -16.79 1.51
N LEU A 98 -4.27 -15.50 1.16
CA LEU A 98 -3.86 -15.05 -0.17
C LEU A 98 -2.41 -15.48 -0.49
N ALA A 99 -1.49 -15.33 0.46
CA ALA A 99 -0.10 -15.75 0.29
C ALA A 99 0.06 -17.26 0.05
N LYS A 100 -0.82 -18.08 0.64
CA LYS A 100 -0.86 -19.54 0.43
C LYS A 100 -1.40 -19.92 -0.94
N THR A 101 -2.35 -19.15 -1.48
CA THR A 101 -2.98 -19.45 -2.78
C THR A 101 -2.12 -19.07 -3.99
N LEU A 102 -1.17 -18.15 -3.83
CA LEU A 102 -0.31 -17.67 -4.91
C LEU A 102 0.96 -18.52 -5.03
N THR A 103 1.48 -18.65 -6.25
CA THR A 103 2.86 -19.09 -6.54
C THR A 103 3.79 -17.88 -6.65
N GLU A 104 5.07 -18.02 -6.31
CA GLU A 104 6.05 -16.90 -6.30
C GLU A 104 6.19 -16.21 -7.68
N THR A 105 5.98 -16.97 -8.74
CA THR A 105 6.10 -16.55 -10.15
C THR A 105 4.77 -16.16 -10.78
N ASP A 106 3.68 -16.12 -10.01
CA ASP A 106 2.40 -15.63 -10.54
C ASP A 106 2.50 -14.15 -10.91
N ASN A 107 1.54 -13.68 -11.71
CA ASN A 107 1.47 -12.27 -12.08
C ASN A 107 1.32 -11.36 -10.84
N PRO A 108 1.78 -10.10 -10.94
CA PRO A 108 1.57 -9.11 -9.88
C PRO A 108 0.10 -8.99 -9.49
N VAL A 109 -0.15 -8.86 -8.19
CA VAL A 109 -1.48 -8.70 -7.63
C VAL A 109 -1.81 -7.21 -7.54
N LEU A 110 -2.99 -6.84 -8.04
CA LEU A 110 -3.53 -5.49 -7.95
C LEU A 110 -3.99 -5.17 -6.51
N MET A 111 -3.52 -4.05 -5.97
CA MET A 111 -4.03 -3.46 -4.72
C MET A 111 -4.79 -2.18 -5.02
N LEU A 112 -6.04 -2.11 -4.58
CA LEU A 112 -6.91 -0.93 -4.71
C LEU A 112 -7.21 -0.35 -3.33
N ILE A 113 -6.83 0.91 -3.11
CA ILE A 113 -7.13 1.63 -1.88
C ILE A 113 -8.16 2.71 -2.17
N LYS A 114 -9.33 2.60 -1.53
CA LYS A 114 -10.36 3.64 -1.57
C LYS A 114 -10.01 4.78 -0.61
N LEU A 115 -9.98 6.00 -1.11
CA LEU A 115 -9.79 7.21 -0.31
C LEU A 115 -11.11 7.61 0.38
N LYS A 116 -11.00 8.26 1.55
CA LYS A 116 -12.17 8.79 2.25
C LYS A 116 -12.67 10.06 1.55
N ASN A 117 -14.00 10.15 1.43
CA ASN A 117 -14.71 11.35 0.95
C ASN A 117 -14.85 12.41 2.06
#